data_AF-A0A2A5DW67-F1
#
_entry.id   AF-A0A2A5DW67-F1
#
_cell.length_a   1.000
_cell.length_b   1.000
_cell.length_c   1.000
_cell.angle_alpha   90.00
_cell.angle_beta   90.00
_cell.angle_gamma   90.00
#
_symmetry.space_group_name_H-M   'P 1'
#
loop_
_entity.id
_entity.type
_entity.pdbx_description
1 polymer ?
#
loop_
_entity_poly.entity_id
_entity_poly.type
_entity_poly.pdbx_seq_one_letter_code
_entity_poly.pdbx_strand_id
1 'polypeptide(L)'
;MTAFKAATRAEIDAALADPDPANPIAVEVARLIETYTANFEAHCNRLGHVPTEILLAKPPSEIELVAMKLTNQAISDSLGWPLKVIWT
;
A
#
# COMPACT_ATOMS: atom_id res chain seq x y z
N MET A 1 17.11 23.73 -11.15
CA MET A 1 16.66 22.33 -10.97
C MET A 1 15.98 22.24 -9.62
N THR A 2 14.66 22.13 -9.58
CA THR A 2 13.96 21.80 -8.34
C THR A 2 14.26 20.34 -8.05
N ALA A 3 14.96 20.04 -6.96
CA ALA A 3 15.28 18.67 -6.59
C ALA A 3 13.97 17.92 -6.32
N PHE A 4 13.82 16.72 -6.92
CA PHE A 4 12.70 15.85 -6.62
C PHE A 4 12.83 15.39 -5.16
N LYS A 5 11.91 15.84 -4.30
CA LYS A 5 11.90 15.52 -2.87
C LYS A 5 10.91 14.39 -2.63
N ALA A 6 11.40 13.26 -2.11
CA ALA A 6 10.52 12.19 -1.65
C ALA A 6 9.70 12.66 -0.45
N ALA A 7 8.42 12.27 -0.41
CA ALA A 7 7.55 12.55 0.73
C ALA A 7 8.07 11.82 1.97
N THR A 8 8.19 12.55 3.06
CA THR A 8 8.54 12.01 4.37
C THR A 8 7.33 11.38 5.03
N ARG A 9 7.56 10.54 6.05
CA ARG A 9 6.50 9.91 6.82
C ARG A 9 5.50 10.92 7.39
N ALA A 10 6.00 12.02 7.95
CA ALA A 10 5.15 13.07 8.54
C ALA A 10 4.29 13.79 7.48
N GLU A 11 4.83 14.05 6.29
CA GLU A 11 4.07 14.63 5.18
C GLU A 11 2.97 13.68 4.68
N ILE A 12 3.25 12.38 4.66
CA ILE A 12 2.25 11.35 4.30
C ILE A 12 1.15 11.27 5.35
N ASP A 13 1.51 11.15 6.63
CA ASP A 13 0.52 11.06 7.71
C ASP A 13 -0.35 12.34 7.77
N ALA A 14 0.23 13.53 7.52
CA ALA A 14 -0.51 14.78 7.42
C ALA A 14 -1.47 14.80 6.22
N ALA A 15 -1.02 14.32 5.05
CA ALA A 15 -1.86 14.24 3.86
C ALA A 15 -3.03 13.26 4.01
N LEU A 16 -2.84 12.15 4.72
CA LEU A 16 -3.92 11.18 4.98
C LEU A 16 -4.95 11.69 6.00
N ALA A 17 -4.59 12.68 6.82
CA ALA A 17 -5.51 13.35 7.73
C ALA A 17 -6.16 14.61 7.13
N ASP A 18 -5.71 15.03 5.93
CA ASP A 18 -6.23 16.20 5.23
C ASP A 18 -7.63 15.90 4.67
N PRO A 19 -8.65 16.72 4.97
CA PRO A 19 -9.99 16.53 4.39
C PRO A 19 -10.05 16.86 2.89
N ASP A 20 -9.02 17.49 2.30
CA ASP A 20 -8.97 17.77 0.86
C ASP A 20 -8.80 16.47 0.05
N PRO A 21 -9.82 16.03 -0.71
CA PRO A 21 -9.70 14.83 -1.55
C PRO A 21 -8.72 15.00 -2.72
N ALA A 22 -8.30 16.24 -3.03
CA ALA A 22 -7.34 16.54 -4.08
C ALA A 22 -5.89 16.65 -3.57
N ASN A 23 -5.62 16.36 -2.28
CA ASN A 23 -4.26 16.37 -1.76
C ASN A 23 -3.38 15.39 -2.56
N PRO A 24 -2.30 15.84 -3.22
CA PRO A 24 -1.56 15.02 -4.18
C PRO A 24 -0.88 13.81 -3.55
N ILE A 25 -0.48 13.88 -2.27
CA ILE A 25 0.12 12.74 -1.57
C ILE A 25 -0.97 11.71 -1.25
N ALA A 26 -2.13 12.15 -0.78
CA ALA A 26 -3.25 11.25 -0.49
C ALA A 26 -3.75 10.54 -1.76
N VAL A 27 -3.87 11.29 -2.86
CA VAL A 27 -4.23 10.74 -4.19
C VAL A 27 -3.22 9.67 -4.63
N GLU A 28 -1.93 9.92 -4.47
CA GLU A 28 -0.91 8.93 -4.84
C GLU A 28 -0.94 7.69 -3.94
N VAL A 29 -1.18 7.84 -2.64
CA VAL A 29 -1.39 6.70 -1.73
C VAL A 29 -2.59 5.87 -2.18
N ALA A 30 -3.71 6.50 -2.54
CA ALA A 30 -4.90 5.80 -3.05
C ALA A 30 -4.59 5.02 -4.35
N ARG A 31 -3.90 5.67 -5.31
CA ARG A 31 -3.48 5.04 -6.57
C ARG A 31 -2.59 3.82 -6.33
N LEU A 32 -1.67 3.90 -5.36
CA LEU A 32 -0.79 2.78 -4.99
C LEU A 32 -1.59 1.64 -4.33
N ILE A 33 -2.56 1.94 -3.46
CA ILE A 33 -3.43 0.92 -2.85
C ILE A 33 -4.22 0.17 -3.92
N GLU A 34 -4.81 0.87 -4.90
CA GLU A 34 -5.51 0.24 -6.02
C GLU A 34 -4.58 -0.68 -6.82
N THR A 35 -3.36 -0.20 -7.11
CA THR A 35 -2.35 -0.98 -7.83
C THR A 35 -1.95 -2.24 -7.07
N TYR A 36 -1.70 -2.14 -5.77
CA TYR A 36 -1.29 -3.28 -4.94
C TYR A 36 -2.43 -4.27 -4.71
N THR A 37 -3.66 -3.80 -4.59
CA THR A 37 -4.85 -4.65 -4.53
C THR A 37 -4.99 -5.46 -5.81
N ALA A 38 -4.89 -4.81 -6.98
CA ALA A 38 -4.96 -5.50 -8.26
C ALA A 38 -3.84 -6.54 -8.44
N ASN A 39 -2.62 -6.22 -7.98
CA ASN A 39 -1.51 -7.18 -7.99
C ASN A 39 -1.79 -8.39 -7.10
N PHE A 40 -2.38 -8.19 -5.93
CA PHE A 40 -2.78 -9.27 -5.04
C PHE A 40 -3.88 -10.14 -5.65
N GLU A 41 -4.91 -9.55 -6.25
CA GLU A 41 -5.97 -10.29 -6.96
C GLU A 41 -5.39 -11.13 -8.09
N ALA A 42 -4.52 -10.56 -8.92
CA ALA A 42 -3.84 -11.30 -9.98
C ALA A 42 -2.99 -12.46 -9.43
N HIS A 43 -2.35 -12.25 -8.28
CA HIS A 43 -1.58 -13.30 -7.60
C HIS A 43 -2.49 -14.43 -7.11
N CYS A 44 -3.59 -14.12 -6.43
CA CYS A 44 -4.60 -15.10 -5.99
C CYS A 44 -5.17 -15.89 -7.16
N ASN A 45 -5.52 -15.21 -8.26
CA ASN A 45 -6.02 -15.85 -9.47
C ASN A 45 -5.01 -16.84 -10.06
N ARG A 46 -3.72 -16.48 -10.06
CA ARG A 46 -2.64 -17.38 -10.51
C ARG A 46 -2.48 -18.61 -9.62
N LEU A 47 -2.71 -18.47 -8.30
CA LEU A 47 -2.64 -19.58 -7.35
C LEU A 47 -3.93 -20.43 -7.29
N GLY A 48 -5.05 -19.89 -7.76
CA GLY A 48 -6.38 -20.50 -7.63
C GLY A 48 -6.95 -20.44 -6.21
N HIS A 49 -6.31 -19.71 -5.29
CA HIS A 49 -6.75 -19.52 -3.92
C HIS A 49 -6.09 -18.28 -3.30
N VAL A 50 -6.62 -17.82 -2.16
CA VAL A 50 -6.02 -16.75 -1.37
C VAL A 50 -4.91 -17.33 -0.49
N PRO A 51 -3.65 -16.85 -0.61
CA PRO A 51 -2.55 -17.36 0.21
C PRO A 51 -2.67 -16.89 1.67
N THR A 52 -2.16 -17.69 2.59
CA THR A 52 -2.07 -17.33 4.02
C THR A 52 -0.84 -16.47 4.33
N GLU A 53 0.18 -16.51 3.48
CA GLU A 53 1.43 -15.77 3.61
C GLU A 53 1.82 -15.11 2.29
N ILE A 54 2.36 -13.89 2.34
CA ILE A 54 2.92 -13.21 1.16
C ILE A 54 4.35 -12.75 1.44
N LEU A 55 5.21 -13.04 0.48
CA LEU A 55 6.57 -12.52 0.42
C LEU A 55 6.56 -11.17 -0.31
N LEU A 56 6.99 -10.11 0.37
CA LEU A 56 7.02 -8.76 -0.18
C LEU A 56 8.45 -8.23 -0.17
N ALA A 57 8.90 -7.72 -1.31
CA ALA A 57 10.11 -6.93 -1.38
C ALA A 57 9.94 -5.64 -0.57
N LYS A 58 10.99 -5.23 0.15
CA LYS A 58 10.99 -3.93 0.83
C LYS A 58 10.79 -2.79 -0.19
N PRO A 59 9.78 -1.91 -0.01
CA PRO A 59 9.56 -0.80 -0.93
C PRO A 59 10.72 0.21 -0.88
N PRO A 60 11.07 0.82 -2.02
CA PRO A 60 12.16 1.78 -2.09
C PRO A 60 11.80 3.16 -1.51
N SER A 61 10.50 3.43 -1.27
CA SER A 61 10.03 4.71 -0.74
C SER A 61 9.04 4.57 0.41
N GLU A 62 8.97 5.61 1.25
CA GLU A 62 8.05 5.64 2.41
C GLU A 62 6.57 5.66 1.99
N ILE A 63 6.24 6.32 0.88
CA ILE A 63 4.85 6.38 0.38
C ILE A 63 4.35 5.01 -0.08
N GLU A 64 5.20 4.23 -0.76
CA GLU A 64 4.91 2.85 -1.12
C GLU A 64 4.81 1.94 0.10
N LEU A 65 5.69 2.12 1.09
CA LEU A 65 5.62 1.38 2.35
C LEU A 65 4.30 1.62 3.08
N VAL A 66 3.85 2.88 3.15
CA VAL A 66 2.56 3.23 3.74
C VAL A 66 1.41 2.59 2.96
N ALA A 67 1.41 2.74 1.62
CA ALA A 67 0.36 2.17 0.77
C ALA A 67 0.30 0.63 0.87
N MET A 68 1.43 -0.08 0.88
CA MET A 68 1.46 -1.54 1.07
C MET A 68 0.93 -1.97 2.44
N LYS A 69 1.28 -1.24 3.51
CA LYS A 69 0.73 -1.53 4.85
C LYS A 69 -0.78 -1.36 4.89
N LEU A 70 -1.30 -0.26 4.33
CA LEU A 70 -2.75 -0.01 4.25
C LEU A 70 -3.46 -1.07 3.40
N THR A 71 -2.85 -1.47 2.28
CA THR A 71 -3.38 -2.54 1.41
C THR A 71 -3.47 -3.87 2.18
N ASN A 72 -2.40 -4.27 2.86
CA ASN A 72 -2.36 -5.51 3.63
C ASN A 72 -3.37 -5.52 4.79
N GLN A 73 -3.55 -4.36 5.43
CA GLN A 73 -4.57 -4.18 6.46
C GLN A 73 -5.97 -4.36 5.86
N ALA A 74 -6.28 -3.67 4.76
CA ALA A 74 -7.59 -3.77 4.10
C ALA A 74 -7.91 -5.20 3.63
N ILE A 75 -6.92 -5.91 3.09
CA ILE A 75 -7.06 -7.32 2.70
C ILE A 75 -7.35 -8.18 3.95
N SER A 76 -6.59 -8.00 5.03
CA SER A 76 -6.78 -8.77 6.26
C SER A 76 -8.17 -8.54 6.86
N ASP A 77 -8.62 -7.28 6.90
CA ASP A 77 -9.96 -6.91 7.36
C ASP A 77 -11.04 -7.56 6.50
N SER A 78 -10.85 -7.58 5.17
CA SER A 78 -11.78 -8.23 4.23
C SER A 78 -11.82 -9.75 4.36
N LEU A 79 -10.71 -10.40 4.71
CA LEU A 79 -10.62 -11.85 4.87
C LEU A 79 -11.10 -12.33 6.26
N GLY A 80 -11.13 -11.43 7.24
CA GLY A 80 -11.43 -11.77 8.64
C GLY A 80 -10.28 -12.48 9.36
N TRP A 81 -9.09 -12.52 8.77
CA TRP A 81 -7.87 -13.05 9.39
C TRP A 81 -6.64 -12.25 8.97
N PRO A 82 -5.57 -12.26 9.79
CA PRO A 82 -4.34 -11.56 9.44
C PRO A 82 -3.60 -12.29 8.31
N LEU A 83 -3.32 -11.57 7.23
CA LEU A 83 -2.39 -12.02 6.20
C LEU A 83 -0.96 -11.90 6.73
N LYS A 84 -0.21 -13.00 6.75
CA LYS A 84 1.19 -12.96 7.22
C LYS A 84 2.09 -12.39 6.14
N VAL A 85 2.67 -11.22 6.41
CA VAL A 85 3.59 -10.53 5.50
C VAL A 85 5.03 -10.81 5.92
N ILE A 86 5.83 -11.29 4.97
CA ILE A 86 7.27 -11.55 5.14
C ILE A 86 8.03 -10.59 4.24
N TRP A 87 8.85 -9.73 4.85
CA TRP A 87 9.68 -8.77 4.12
C TRP A 87 11.00 -9.40 3.69
N THR A 88 11.37 -9.20 2.42
CA THR A 88 12.66 -9.63 1.84
C THR A 88 13.45 -8.46 1.29
#